data_AF-A0A956U5R1-F1
#
_entry.id   AF-A0A956U5R1-F1
#
_cell.length_a   1.000
_cell.length_b   1.000
_cell.length_c   1.000
_cell.angle_alpha   90.00
_cell.angle_beta   90.00
_cell.angle_gamma   90.00
#
_symmetry.space_group_name_H-M   'P 1'
#
loop_
_entity.id
_entity.type
_entity.pdbx_description
1 polymer ?
#
loop_
_entity_poly.entity_id
_entity_poly.type
_entity_poly.pdbx_seq_one_letter_code
_entity_poly.pdbx_strand_id
1 'polypeptide(L)'
;MKYLQELKAVLEKMGPELNQKCDFAWTKLAEHIEDKLCNPPERDSALIELANRRSGTNGPMPEDAEFKFYEINSHPLAKEKLQDPFYWKIADDLAPIGNDTAADALSNFWPWRETAGFLPTLWFVEEEFVHWGYSREQLNQVLVGAWEDRTESSKYHLAANVFDALVVAIAYGQFLKEGCVDLELREEALKALDRQLHPKVINYTCAYPREGEKAFQKSKEGLMMMPIKKYSVGDSIKKHVFRSATGIIKRFLR
;
A
#
# COMPACT_ATOMS: atom_id res chain seq x y z
N MET A 1 -14.35 -11.58 -13.36
CA MET A 1 -15.75 -11.79 -13.79
C MET A 1 -16.75 -11.57 -12.64
N LYS A 2 -16.79 -12.40 -11.58
CA LYS A 2 -17.74 -12.26 -10.45
C LYS A 2 -17.77 -10.86 -9.80
N TYR A 3 -16.60 -10.28 -9.53
CA TYR A 3 -16.45 -8.92 -8.97
C TYR A 3 -17.14 -7.82 -9.79
N LEU A 4 -17.02 -7.86 -11.11
CA LEU A 4 -17.60 -6.83 -11.98
C LEU A 4 -19.13 -6.97 -12.09
N GLN A 5 -19.66 -8.19 -12.02
CA GLN A 5 -21.10 -8.43 -11.98
C GLN A 5 -21.72 -7.93 -10.67
N GLU A 6 -21.03 -8.15 -9.55
CA GLU A 6 -21.45 -7.64 -8.25
C GLU A 6 -21.33 -6.11 -8.17
N LEU A 7 -20.27 -5.52 -8.74
CA LEU A 7 -20.12 -4.07 -8.90
C LEU A 7 -21.29 -3.49 -9.71
N LYS A 8 -21.66 -4.11 -10.84
CA LYS A 8 -22.82 -3.71 -11.65
C LYS A 8 -24.12 -3.73 -10.83
N ALA A 9 -24.36 -4.79 -10.06
CA ALA A 9 -25.57 -4.92 -9.24
C ALA A 9 -25.64 -3.87 -8.10
N VAL A 10 -24.51 -3.53 -7.48
CA VAL A 10 -24.44 -2.45 -6.47
C VAL A 10 -24.74 -1.11 -7.12
N LEU A 11 -24.15 -0.88 -8.28
CA LEU A 11 -24.32 0.36 -8.99
C LEU A 11 -25.77 0.53 -9.45
N GLU A 12 -26.39 -0.47 -10.07
CA GLU A 12 -27.80 -0.42 -10.47
C GLU A 12 -28.74 -0.04 -9.32
N LYS A 13 -28.44 -0.45 -8.09
CA LYS A 13 -29.20 -0.05 -6.89
C LYS A 13 -28.95 1.39 -6.45
N MET A 14 -27.73 1.90 -6.59
CA MET A 14 -27.35 3.25 -6.15
C MET A 14 -27.59 4.33 -7.21
N GLY A 15 -27.69 3.95 -8.48
CA GLY A 15 -27.81 4.86 -9.63
C GLY A 15 -28.92 5.90 -9.51
N PRO A 16 -30.15 5.54 -9.10
CA PRO A 16 -31.25 6.49 -8.96
C PRO A 16 -31.00 7.59 -7.90
N GLU A 17 -30.42 7.25 -6.75
CA GLU A 17 -30.10 8.23 -5.70
C GLU A 17 -28.94 9.14 -6.09
N LEU A 18 -27.94 8.60 -6.80
CA LEU A 18 -26.78 9.36 -7.26
C LEU A 18 -27.15 10.33 -8.39
N ASN A 19 -28.03 9.94 -9.32
CA ASN A 19 -28.52 10.81 -10.40
C ASN A 19 -29.37 11.99 -9.89
N GLN A 20 -30.03 11.85 -8.74
CA GLN A 20 -30.83 12.94 -8.16
C GLN A 20 -29.98 14.00 -7.45
N LYS A 21 -28.86 13.59 -6.86
CA LYS A 21 -28.04 14.45 -5.98
C LYS A 21 -26.81 15.03 -6.66
N CYS A 22 -26.36 14.41 -7.74
CA CYS A 22 -25.14 14.76 -8.41
C CYS A 22 -25.43 14.81 -9.92
N ASP A 23 -24.94 15.83 -10.63
CA ASP A 23 -24.94 15.89 -12.10
C ASP A 23 -23.90 14.90 -12.70
N PHE A 24 -23.86 13.70 -12.09
CA PHE A 24 -22.89 12.66 -12.36
C PHE A 24 -23.41 11.84 -13.53
N ALA A 25 -22.60 11.73 -14.59
CA ALA A 25 -22.97 11.01 -15.81
C ALA A 25 -23.02 9.48 -15.58
N TRP A 26 -24.04 9.03 -14.86
CA TRP A 26 -24.24 7.64 -14.45
C TRP A 26 -24.25 6.67 -15.62
N THR A 27 -24.92 7.05 -16.71
CA THR A 27 -24.98 6.26 -17.94
C THR A 27 -23.59 5.98 -18.50
N LYS A 28 -22.68 6.96 -18.47
CA LYS A 28 -21.29 6.77 -18.92
C LYS A 28 -20.49 5.84 -18.02
N LEU A 29 -20.73 5.86 -16.71
CA LEU A 29 -20.07 4.93 -15.78
C LEU A 29 -20.59 3.50 -15.97
N ALA A 30 -21.90 3.33 -16.13
CA ALA A 30 -22.52 2.03 -16.38
C ALA A 30 -22.01 1.43 -17.70
N GLU A 31 -22.01 2.21 -18.79
CA GLU A 31 -21.44 1.80 -20.08
C GLU A 31 -19.97 1.41 -19.98
N HIS A 32 -19.17 2.17 -19.23
CA HIS A 32 -17.76 1.84 -19.02
C HIS A 32 -17.57 0.51 -18.27
N ILE A 33 -18.39 0.24 -17.25
CA ILE A 33 -18.30 -1.01 -16.48
C ILE A 33 -18.78 -2.20 -17.31
N GLU A 34 -19.80 -1.99 -18.14
CA GLU A 34 -20.32 -3.00 -19.05
C GLU A 34 -19.33 -3.33 -20.17
N ASP A 35 -18.62 -2.33 -20.71
CA ASP A 35 -17.49 -2.53 -21.60
C ASP A 35 -16.39 -3.37 -20.93
N LYS A 36 -16.00 -3.05 -19.69
CA LYS A 36 -14.99 -3.84 -18.95
C LYS A 36 -15.46 -5.23 -18.55
N LEU A 37 -16.76 -5.46 -18.46
CA LEU A 37 -17.35 -6.79 -18.23
C LEU A 37 -17.28 -7.66 -19.49
N CYS A 38 -17.60 -7.07 -20.64
CA CYS A 38 -17.60 -7.75 -21.93
C CYS A 38 -16.17 -7.92 -22.49
N ASN A 39 -15.30 -6.96 -22.20
CA ASN A 39 -13.91 -6.91 -22.63
C ASN A 39 -13.00 -6.82 -21.39
N PRO A 40 -12.90 -7.90 -20.58
CA PRO A 40 -12.01 -7.89 -19.44
C PRO A 40 -10.59 -7.63 -19.95
N PRO A 41 -9.84 -6.65 -19.40
CA PRO A 41 -8.42 -6.55 -19.73
C PRO A 41 -7.79 -7.90 -19.39
N GLU A 42 -6.93 -8.43 -20.27
CA GLU A 42 -6.19 -9.65 -20.01
C GLU A 42 -5.28 -9.41 -18.79
N ARG A 43 -5.85 -9.68 -17.62
CA ARG A 43 -5.26 -9.38 -16.31
C ARG A 43 -3.97 -10.17 -16.11
N ASP A 44 -3.92 -11.35 -16.70
CA ASP A 44 -2.78 -12.25 -16.63
C ASP A 44 -1.69 -11.80 -17.61
N SER A 45 -2.02 -11.32 -18.82
CA SER A 45 -1.02 -10.90 -19.82
C SER A 45 -0.20 -9.69 -19.37
N ALA A 46 -0.83 -8.67 -18.78
CA ALA A 46 -0.12 -7.47 -18.31
C ALA A 46 0.78 -7.76 -17.10
N LEU A 47 0.34 -8.63 -16.18
CA LEU A 47 1.13 -9.05 -15.02
C LEU A 47 2.25 -10.01 -15.42
N ILE A 48 2.01 -10.93 -16.36
CA ILE A 48 3.01 -11.84 -16.94
C ILE A 48 4.04 -11.05 -17.74
N GLU A 49 3.65 -10.02 -18.50
CA GLU A 49 4.60 -9.17 -19.23
C GLU A 49 5.48 -8.34 -18.29
N LEU A 50 4.91 -7.79 -17.21
CA LEU A 50 5.65 -7.13 -16.13
C LEU A 50 6.62 -8.09 -15.42
N ALA A 51 6.22 -9.34 -15.18
CA ALA A 51 7.07 -10.36 -14.60
C ALA A 51 8.21 -10.77 -15.55
N ASN A 52 7.93 -10.90 -16.85
CA ASN A 52 8.92 -11.28 -17.87
C ASN A 52 9.94 -10.18 -18.18
N ARG A 53 9.59 -8.89 -17.98
CA ARG A 53 10.57 -7.80 -18.08
C ARG A 53 11.62 -7.83 -16.96
N ARG A 54 11.36 -8.52 -15.85
CA ARG A 54 12.26 -8.57 -14.66
C ARG A 54 13.39 -9.58 -14.77
N SER A 55 13.23 -10.63 -15.58
CA SER A 55 14.26 -11.65 -15.76
C SER A 55 15.41 -11.21 -16.69
N GLY A 56 15.29 -10.04 -17.32
CA GLY A 56 16.17 -9.63 -18.42
C GLY A 56 17.34 -8.71 -18.06
N THR A 57 17.33 -7.98 -16.94
CA THR A 57 18.35 -6.95 -16.69
C THR A 57 18.67 -6.75 -15.21
N ASN A 58 19.84 -7.23 -14.79
CA ASN A 58 20.95 -6.42 -14.28
C ASN A 58 21.81 -7.20 -13.27
N GLY A 59 23.12 -7.14 -13.45
CA GLY A 59 24.07 -7.47 -12.38
C GLY A 59 23.87 -6.54 -11.18
N PRO A 60 24.48 -6.86 -10.02
CA PRO A 60 24.29 -6.06 -8.81
C PRO A 60 24.68 -4.60 -9.09
N MET A 61 23.73 -3.70 -8.88
CA MET A 61 23.98 -2.27 -8.91
C MET A 61 24.92 -1.93 -7.73
N PRO A 62 25.94 -1.07 -7.93
CA PRO A 62 26.82 -0.68 -6.83
C PRO A 62 25.99 -0.07 -5.69
N GLU A 63 26.26 -0.52 -4.47
CA GLU A 63 25.51 -0.20 -3.24
C GLU A 63 25.44 1.33 -2.97
N ASP A 64 26.43 2.09 -3.44
CA ASP A 64 26.51 3.55 -3.31
C ASP A 64 25.74 4.33 -4.40
N ALA A 65 25.45 3.70 -5.54
CA ALA A 65 24.72 4.31 -6.65
C ALA A 65 23.21 4.39 -6.38
N GLU A 66 22.66 3.44 -5.62
CA GLU A 66 21.23 3.39 -5.28
C GLU A 66 20.85 4.43 -4.21
N PHE A 67 21.72 4.70 -3.23
CA PHE A 67 21.46 5.68 -2.16
C PHE A 67 21.25 7.09 -2.72
N LYS A 68 22.17 7.53 -3.59
CA LYS A 68 22.08 8.84 -4.24
C LYS A 68 20.86 8.96 -5.15
N PHE A 69 20.39 7.84 -5.72
CA PHE A 69 19.23 7.88 -6.61
C PHE A 69 17.97 8.38 -5.89
N TYR A 70 17.67 7.84 -4.71
CA TYR A 70 16.50 8.29 -3.93
C TYR A 70 16.68 9.72 -3.44
N GLU A 71 17.82 10.06 -2.85
CA GLU A 71 18.05 11.40 -2.31
C GLU A 71 18.01 12.48 -3.41
N ILE A 72 18.57 12.22 -4.60
CA ILE A 72 18.59 13.18 -5.71
C ILE A 72 17.19 13.32 -6.33
N ASN A 73 16.47 12.23 -6.56
CA ASN A 73 15.20 12.25 -7.29
C ASN A 73 13.97 12.44 -6.40
N SER A 74 14.14 12.48 -5.08
CA SER A 74 13.04 12.71 -4.15
C SER A 74 12.45 14.12 -4.27
N HIS A 75 11.17 14.22 -3.93
CA HIS A 75 10.42 15.44 -3.82
C HIS A 75 11.12 16.43 -2.86
N PRO A 76 11.19 17.74 -3.17
CA PRO A 76 11.87 18.73 -2.33
C PRO A 76 11.39 18.72 -0.87
N LEU A 77 10.08 18.56 -0.67
CA LEU A 77 9.49 18.47 0.68
C LEU A 77 9.94 17.23 1.46
N ALA A 78 10.21 16.11 0.79
CA ALA A 78 10.77 14.93 1.45
C ALA A 78 12.19 15.21 1.94
N LYS A 79 13.02 15.84 1.11
CA LYS A 79 14.39 16.27 1.51
C LYS A 79 14.36 17.27 2.66
N GLU A 80 13.40 18.20 2.64
CA GLU A 80 13.23 19.19 3.70
C GLU A 80 12.83 18.55 5.04
N LYS A 81 11.92 17.57 5.03
CA LYS A 81 11.37 16.96 6.26
C LYS A 81 12.17 15.78 6.78
N LEU A 82 12.78 14.98 5.90
CA LEU A 82 13.55 13.79 6.26
C LEU A 82 15.04 14.12 6.26
N GLN A 83 15.48 15.07 7.09
CA GLN A 83 16.89 15.50 7.11
C GLN A 83 17.82 14.47 7.75
N ASP A 84 17.26 13.52 8.50
CA ASP A 84 18.06 12.51 9.16
C ASP A 84 18.50 11.41 8.18
N PRO A 85 19.81 11.07 8.13
CA PRO A 85 20.33 10.02 7.25
C PRO A 85 19.62 8.67 7.39
N PHE A 86 19.06 8.35 8.57
CA PHE A 86 18.29 7.13 8.83
C PHE A 86 17.23 6.85 7.76
N TYR A 87 16.50 7.86 7.29
CA TYR A 87 15.41 7.66 6.34
C TYR A 87 15.87 7.27 4.93
N TRP A 88 17.16 7.43 4.64
CA TRP A 88 17.74 7.24 3.31
C TRP A 88 18.59 5.98 3.21
N LYS A 89 18.82 5.28 4.33
CA LYS A 89 19.66 4.08 4.35
C LYS A 89 18.92 2.89 3.71
N ILE A 90 19.33 2.53 2.50
CA ILE A 90 18.75 1.44 1.71
C ILE A 90 19.22 0.02 2.13
N ALA A 91 20.22 -0.08 3.00
CA ALA A 91 20.77 -1.33 3.51
C ALA A 91 20.70 -1.42 5.05
N ASP A 92 19.82 -0.62 5.66
CA ASP A 92 19.52 -0.66 7.09
C ASP A 92 18.13 -1.26 7.24
N ASP A 93 18.06 -2.52 7.70
CA ASP A 93 16.80 -3.27 7.79
C ASP A 93 15.74 -2.57 8.66
N LEU A 94 16.17 -1.68 9.57
CA LEU A 94 15.28 -0.92 10.45
C LEU A 94 14.84 0.42 9.83
N ALA A 95 15.50 0.87 8.77
CA ALA A 95 15.08 2.04 8.02
C ALA A 95 13.80 1.75 7.23
N PRO A 96 12.91 2.73 7.04
CA PRO A 96 11.59 2.50 6.44
C PRO A 96 11.66 2.03 4.97
N ILE A 97 12.77 2.27 4.29
CA ILE A 97 13.00 1.86 2.89
C ILE A 97 14.20 0.93 2.72
N GLY A 98 14.80 0.46 3.83
CA GLY A 98 16.11 -0.18 3.82
C GLY A 98 16.13 -1.70 3.93
N ASN A 99 14.97 -2.35 4.05
CA ASN A 99 14.85 -3.80 4.08
C ASN A 99 14.38 -4.36 2.74
N ASP A 100 14.60 -5.66 2.52
CA ASP A 100 14.20 -6.38 1.31
C ASP A 100 12.71 -6.23 0.99
N THR A 101 11.85 -6.25 2.02
CA THR A 101 10.40 -6.04 1.85
C THR A 101 10.12 -4.67 1.22
N ALA A 102 10.83 -3.63 1.63
CA ALA A 102 10.70 -2.30 1.05
C ALA A 102 11.21 -2.24 -0.39
N ALA A 103 12.35 -2.86 -0.67
CA ALA A 103 12.91 -2.91 -2.02
C ALA A 103 11.93 -3.56 -3.01
N ASP A 104 11.43 -4.76 -2.67
CA ASP A 104 10.44 -5.49 -3.47
C ASP A 104 9.15 -4.68 -3.63
N ALA A 105 8.62 -4.16 -2.53
CA ALA A 105 7.39 -3.37 -2.52
C ALA A 105 7.48 -2.15 -3.44
N LEU A 106 8.56 -1.36 -3.33
CA LEU A 106 8.73 -0.14 -4.11
C LEU A 106 8.95 -0.44 -5.59
N SER A 107 9.65 -1.54 -5.92
CA SER A 107 9.82 -1.98 -7.30
C SER A 107 8.49 -2.30 -8.00
N ASN A 108 7.51 -2.82 -7.24
CA ASN A 108 6.17 -3.16 -7.73
C ASN A 108 5.23 -1.95 -7.70
N PHE A 109 5.40 -1.09 -6.69
CA PHE A 109 4.54 0.05 -6.45
C PHE A 109 4.65 1.11 -7.53
N TRP A 110 5.85 1.43 -8.04
CA TRP A 110 6.00 2.53 -8.97
C TRP A 110 5.35 2.32 -10.33
N PRO A 111 5.56 1.17 -11.00
CA PRO A 111 4.83 0.87 -12.23
C PRO A 111 3.32 0.79 -12.02
N TRP A 112 2.89 0.23 -10.89
CA TRP A 112 1.47 0.22 -10.53
C TRP A 112 0.93 1.64 -10.39
N ARG A 113 1.63 2.51 -9.65
CA ARG A 113 1.18 3.87 -9.33
C ARG A 113 0.98 4.73 -10.57
N GLU A 114 1.81 4.53 -11.60
CA GLU A 114 1.71 5.24 -12.88
C GLU A 114 0.43 4.89 -13.65
N THR A 115 -0.14 3.70 -13.42
CA THR A 115 -1.34 3.21 -14.11
C THR A 115 -2.58 3.12 -13.21
N ALA A 116 -2.41 3.26 -11.90
CA ALA A 116 -3.46 3.09 -10.89
C ALA A 116 -4.58 4.14 -10.95
N GLY A 117 -4.33 5.30 -11.57
CA GLY A 117 -5.29 6.41 -11.64
C GLY A 117 -5.71 6.88 -10.24
N PHE A 118 -6.97 6.64 -9.87
CA PHE A 118 -7.56 7.07 -8.60
C PHE A 118 -7.64 5.94 -7.55
N LEU A 119 -7.07 4.77 -7.82
CA LEU A 119 -7.11 3.67 -6.86
C LEU A 119 -6.38 4.04 -5.56
N PRO A 120 -6.93 3.68 -4.38
CA PRO A 120 -6.27 3.93 -3.09
C PRO A 120 -4.90 3.26 -3.03
N THR A 121 -3.86 3.94 -2.53
CA THR A 121 -2.56 3.29 -2.34
C THR A 121 -2.65 2.11 -1.36
N LEU A 122 -3.49 2.20 -0.32
CA LEU A 122 -3.70 1.09 0.61
C LEU A 122 -4.27 -0.17 -0.10
N TRP A 123 -5.02 0.00 -1.19
CA TRP A 123 -5.48 -1.14 -1.97
C TRP A 123 -4.32 -1.89 -2.61
N PHE A 124 -3.32 -1.18 -3.16
CA PHE A 124 -2.10 -1.81 -3.66
C PHE A 124 -1.42 -2.63 -2.57
N VAL A 125 -1.23 -2.05 -1.37
CA VAL A 125 -0.62 -2.76 -0.23
C VAL A 125 -1.38 -4.07 0.09
N GLU A 126 -2.71 -4.04 0.14
CA GLU A 126 -3.52 -5.23 0.38
C GLU A 126 -3.40 -6.29 -0.72
N GLU A 127 -3.35 -5.88 -1.99
CA GLU A 127 -3.19 -6.81 -3.11
C GLU A 127 -1.78 -7.38 -3.20
N GLU A 128 -0.76 -6.55 -2.97
CA GLU A 128 0.64 -6.94 -3.02
C GLU A 128 0.94 -7.97 -1.92
N PHE A 129 0.41 -7.75 -0.73
CA PHE A 129 0.51 -8.72 0.37
C PHE A 129 -0.08 -10.08 -0.02
N VAL A 130 -1.21 -10.10 -0.73
CA VAL A 130 -1.82 -11.35 -1.20
C VAL A 130 -1.05 -11.95 -2.37
N HIS A 131 -0.49 -11.11 -3.25
CA HIS A 131 0.36 -11.53 -4.35
C HIS A 131 1.61 -12.27 -3.86
N TRP A 132 2.17 -11.86 -2.72
CA TRP A 132 3.29 -12.54 -2.05
C TRP A 132 2.90 -13.87 -1.36
N GLY A 133 1.66 -14.34 -1.57
CA GLY A 133 1.20 -15.65 -1.13
C GLY A 133 0.53 -15.66 0.25
N TYR A 134 0.34 -14.50 0.90
CA TYR A 134 -0.43 -14.42 2.13
C TYR A 134 -1.94 -14.49 1.86
N SER A 135 -2.67 -15.17 2.72
CA SER A 135 -4.12 -15.29 2.58
C SER A 135 -4.83 -14.00 3.00
N ARG A 136 -6.04 -13.78 2.47
CA ARG A 136 -6.93 -12.70 2.93
C ARG A 136 -7.31 -12.85 4.41
N GLU A 137 -7.32 -14.07 4.92
CA GLU A 137 -7.56 -14.31 6.34
C GLU A 137 -6.42 -13.76 7.19
N GLN A 138 -5.17 -14.04 6.80
CA GLN A 138 -3.99 -13.47 7.46
C GLN A 138 -4.01 -11.94 7.40
N LEU A 139 -4.32 -11.36 6.24
CA LEU A 139 -4.48 -9.91 6.10
C LEU A 139 -5.54 -9.36 7.08
N ASN A 140 -6.72 -9.99 7.15
CA ASN A 140 -7.77 -9.55 8.06
C ASN A 140 -7.35 -9.64 9.53
N GLN A 141 -6.62 -10.68 9.92
CA GLN A 141 -6.14 -10.84 11.30
C GLN A 141 -5.11 -9.78 11.66
N VAL A 142 -4.21 -9.43 10.72
CA VAL A 142 -3.31 -8.29 10.88
C VAL A 142 -4.13 -7.01 11.06
N LEU A 143 -5.06 -6.70 10.16
CA LEU A 143 -5.82 -5.44 10.21
C LEU A 143 -6.72 -5.29 11.44
N VAL A 144 -7.33 -6.38 11.93
CA VAL A 144 -8.21 -6.37 13.13
C VAL A 144 -7.40 -6.30 14.42
N GLY A 145 -6.10 -6.60 14.35
CA GLY A 145 -5.19 -6.40 15.46
C GLY A 145 -5.31 -7.42 16.57
N ALA A 146 -5.36 -8.70 16.19
CA ALA A 146 -5.19 -9.82 17.13
C ALA A 146 -3.72 -9.93 17.61
N TRP A 147 -3.15 -8.84 18.14
CA TRP A 147 -1.73 -8.75 18.51
C TRP A 147 -1.40 -9.48 19.81
N GLU A 148 -2.39 -9.62 20.70
CA GLU A 148 -2.17 -10.06 22.08
C GLU A 148 -1.74 -11.54 22.17
N ASP A 149 -2.03 -12.33 21.14
CA ASP A 149 -1.76 -13.77 21.08
C ASP A 149 -0.67 -14.17 20.06
N ARG A 150 0.23 -13.22 19.71
CA ARG A 150 1.44 -13.55 18.92
C ARG A 150 2.40 -14.39 19.76
N THR A 151 2.13 -15.69 19.88
CA THR A 151 3.13 -16.67 20.30
C THR A 151 4.16 -16.86 19.17
N GLU A 152 5.43 -17.07 19.54
CA GLU A 152 6.60 -17.13 18.64
C GLU A 152 6.49 -18.14 17.49
N SER A 153 5.55 -19.07 17.56
CA SER A 153 5.37 -20.17 16.60
C SER A 153 4.31 -19.91 15.53
N SER A 154 3.62 -18.78 15.57
CA SER A 154 2.50 -18.56 14.65
C SER A 154 2.94 -17.98 13.31
N LYS A 155 2.50 -18.60 12.21
CA LYS A 155 2.59 -18.05 10.83
C LYS A 155 2.03 -16.62 10.72
N TYR A 156 1.25 -16.19 11.71
CA TYR A 156 0.70 -14.84 11.84
C TYR A 156 1.77 -13.80 12.16
N HIS A 157 2.79 -14.14 12.95
CA HIS A 157 3.83 -13.18 13.29
C HIS A 157 4.61 -12.73 12.05
N LEU A 158 5.02 -13.67 11.21
CA LEU A 158 5.68 -13.38 9.94
C LEU A 158 4.79 -12.56 9.01
N ALA A 159 3.54 -12.97 8.83
CA ALA A 159 2.56 -12.26 8.00
C ALA A 159 2.38 -10.80 8.44
N ALA A 160 2.31 -10.56 9.75
CA ALA A 160 2.15 -9.22 10.27
C ALA A 160 3.42 -8.37 10.10
N ASN A 161 4.61 -8.92 10.33
CA ASN A 161 5.86 -8.18 10.11
C ASN A 161 6.04 -7.78 8.65
N VAL A 162 5.72 -8.68 7.72
CA VAL A 162 5.79 -8.39 6.29
C VAL A 162 4.77 -7.33 5.90
N PHE A 163 3.53 -7.42 6.38
CA PHE A 163 2.53 -6.38 6.14
C PHE A 163 2.94 -5.03 6.73
N ASP A 164 3.48 -5.02 7.95
CA ASP A 164 3.90 -3.83 8.67
C ASP A 164 5.06 -3.13 7.91
N ALA A 165 6.09 -3.88 7.51
CA ALA A 165 7.19 -3.36 6.70
C ALA A 165 6.70 -2.85 5.33
N LEU A 166 5.82 -3.60 4.66
CA LEU A 166 5.23 -3.23 3.37
C LEU A 166 4.47 -1.90 3.44
N VAL A 167 3.55 -1.75 4.40
CA VAL A 167 2.73 -0.54 4.48
C VAL A 167 3.56 0.69 4.86
N VAL A 168 4.58 0.54 5.72
CA VAL A 168 5.52 1.60 6.08
C VAL A 168 6.37 2.00 4.87
N ALA A 169 6.93 1.03 4.15
CA ALA A 169 7.74 1.28 2.97
C ALA A 169 6.96 2.02 1.87
N ILE A 170 5.72 1.61 1.59
CA ILE A 170 4.88 2.27 0.59
C ILE A 170 4.48 3.68 1.03
N ALA A 171 4.23 3.92 2.32
CA ALA A 171 3.97 5.26 2.83
C ALA A 171 5.17 6.20 2.65
N TYR A 172 6.36 5.75 3.01
CA TYR A 172 7.59 6.51 2.82
C TYR A 172 7.90 6.70 1.33
N GLY A 173 7.83 5.65 0.53
CA GLY A 173 7.99 5.71 -0.91
C GLY A 173 7.08 6.77 -1.52
N GLN A 174 5.77 6.72 -1.23
CA GLN A 174 4.80 7.71 -1.72
C GLN A 174 5.23 9.14 -1.34
N PHE A 175 5.67 9.37 -0.11
CA PHE A 175 6.15 10.68 0.31
C PHE A 175 7.41 11.11 -0.44
N LEU A 176 8.37 10.20 -0.65
CA LEU A 176 9.60 10.48 -1.37
C LEU A 176 9.32 10.93 -2.81
N LYS A 177 8.34 10.32 -3.51
CA LYS A 177 8.03 10.68 -4.91
C LYS A 177 7.00 11.82 -5.03
N GLU A 178 5.98 11.85 -4.18
CA GLU A 178 4.81 12.75 -4.32
C GLU A 178 4.80 13.92 -3.33
N GLY A 179 5.69 13.95 -2.33
CA GLY A 179 5.70 14.98 -1.29
C GLY A 179 4.49 14.93 -0.35
N CYS A 180 3.65 13.91 -0.45
CA CYS A 180 2.51 13.68 0.44
C CYS A 180 2.17 12.18 0.53
N VAL A 181 1.36 11.81 1.52
CA VAL A 181 0.91 10.44 1.75
C VAL A 181 -0.61 10.37 1.75
N ASP A 182 -1.19 9.34 1.15
CA ASP A 182 -2.62 9.07 1.26
C ASP A 182 -3.03 8.91 2.74
N LEU A 183 -4.12 9.56 3.16
CA LEU A 183 -4.55 9.57 4.57
C LEU A 183 -4.60 8.17 5.19
N GLU A 184 -5.31 7.26 4.51
CA GLU A 184 -5.55 5.89 4.98
C GLU A 184 -4.28 5.06 5.01
N LEU A 185 -3.38 5.28 4.06
CA LEU A 185 -2.07 4.63 4.03
C LEU A 185 -1.24 5.10 5.23
N ARG A 186 -1.23 6.40 5.50
CA ARG A 186 -0.52 6.97 6.63
C ARG A 186 -1.08 6.47 7.97
N GLU A 187 -2.40 6.42 8.10
CA GLU A 187 -3.06 5.87 9.30
C GLU A 187 -2.71 4.39 9.51
N GLU A 188 -2.71 3.58 8.46
CA GLU A 188 -2.36 2.16 8.59
C GLU A 188 -0.86 1.95 8.86
N ALA A 189 0.02 2.76 8.27
CA ALA A 189 1.45 2.74 8.56
C ALA A 189 1.77 3.20 10.00
N LEU A 190 1.01 4.16 10.56
CA LEU A 190 1.13 4.53 11.97
C LEU A 190 0.72 3.38 12.88
N LYS A 191 -0.38 2.68 12.55
CA LYS A 191 -0.75 1.47 13.30
C LYS A 191 0.33 0.41 13.19
N ALA A 192 0.88 0.14 12.00
CA ALA A 192 1.99 -0.79 11.79
C ALA A 192 3.18 -0.50 12.71
N LEU A 193 3.58 0.76 12.81
CA LEU A 193 4.65 1.18 13.71
C LEU A 193 4.28 0.98 15.18
N ASP A 194 3.01 1.18 15.56
CA ASP A 194 2.53 0.85 16.92
C ASP A 194 2.64 -0.65 17.22
N ARG A 195 2.39 -1.54 16.24
CA ARG A 195 2.67 -2.98 16.41
C ARG A 195 4.15 -3.24 16.58
N GLN A 196 4.96 -2.68 15.68
CA GLN A 196 6.40 -2.90 15.66
C GLN A 196 7.04 -2.40 16.95
N LEU A 197 6.50 -1.34 17.56
CA LEU A 197 6.92 -0.81 18.86
C LEU A 197 6.51 -1.66 20.07
N HIS A 198 5.62 -2.64 19.91
CA HIS A 198 5.19 -3.47 21.02
C HIS A 198 6.38 -4.30 21.57
N PRO A 199 6.64 -4.34 22.88
CA PRO A 199 7.84 -4.97 23.44
C PRO A 199 8.05 -6.43 23.01
N LYS A 200 6.96 -7.22 22.94
CA LYS A 200 7.02 -8.60 22.45
C LYS A 200 7.44 -8.70 20.99
N VAL A 201 7.04 -7.74 20.15
CA VAL A 201 7.38 -7.73 18.72
C VAL A 201 8.84 -7.33 18.57
N ILE A 202 9.25 -6.18 19.13
CA ILE A 202 10.64 -5.72 19.09
C ILE A 202 11.62 -6.82 19.54
N ASN A 203 11.36 -7.43 20.71
CA ASN A 203 12.27 -8.43 21.28
C ASN A 203 12.43 -9.67 20.40
N TYR A 204 11.45 -9.95 19.54
CA TYR A 204 11.48 -11.08 18.62
C TYR A 204 12.07 -10.71 17.27
N THR A 205 11.70 -9.54 16.72
CA THR A 205 12.04 -9.16 15.35
C THR A 205 13.40 -8.49 15.21
N CYS A 206 13.91 -7.89 16.30
CA CYS A 206 15.12 -7.10 16.26
C CYS A 206 16.22 -7.79 17.06
N ALA A 207 17.35 -8.07 16.42
CA ALA A 207 18.55 -8.56 17.11
C ALA A 207 19.01 -7.61 18.23
N TYR A 208 18.76 -6.30 18.05
CA TYR A 208 19.04 -5.25 19.01
C TYR A 208 17.76 -4.46 19.36
N PRO A 209 16.99 -4.90 20.37
CA PRO A 209 15.68 -4.32 20.69
C PRO A 209 15.67 -2.81 20.90
N ARG A 210 16.69 -2.27 21.59
CA ARG A 210 16.80 -0.82 21.83
C ARG A 210 17.04 -0.01 20.56
N GLU A 211 17.71 -0.60 19.57
CA GLU A 211 17.94 0.05 18.28
C GLU A 211 16.69 -0.01 17.42
N GLY A 212 16.01 -1.16 17.41
CA GLY A 212 14.69 -1.34 16.80
C GLY A 212 13.66 -0.34 17.34
N GLU A 213 13.55 -0.20 18.66
CA GLU A 213 12.66 0.77 19.30
C GLU A 213 12.94 2.20 18.83
N LYS A 214 14.20 2.63 18.83
CA LYS A 214 14.60 3.95 18.36
C LYS A 214 14.28 4.15 16.88
N ALA A 215 14.54 3.15 16.05
CA ALA A 215 14.28 3.21 14.62
C ALA A 215 12.77 3.30 14.32
N PHE A 216 11.94 2.45 14.93
CA PHE A 216 10.49 2.47 14.73
C PHE A 216 9.87 3.76 15.27
N GLN A 217 10.31 4.25 16.43
CA GLN A 217 9.86 5.53 16.98
C GLN A 217 10.19 6.69 16.03
N LYS A 218 11.40 6.70 15.48
CA LYS A 218 11.83 7.70 14.49
C LYS A 218 11.09 7.60 13.17
N SER A 219 10.78 6.39 12.70
CA SER A 219 9.90 6.17 11.55
C SER A 219 8.49 6.70 11.81
N LYS A 220 7.98 6.55 13.04
CA LYS A 220 6.66 7.05 13.43
C LYS A 220 6.61 8.58 13.46
N GLU A 221 7.62 9.22 14.04
CA GLU A 221 7.78 10.67 14.03
C GLU A 221 7.88 11.23 12.62
N GLY A 222 8.71 10.60 11.77
CA GLY A 222 8.84 10.95 10.36
C GLY A 222 7.49 10.95 9.64
N LEU A 223 6.71 9.89 9.84
CA LEU A 223 5.40 9.70 9.22
C LEU A 223 4.37 10.74 9.69
N MET A 224 4.40 11.14 10.97
CA MET A 224 3.52 12.19 11.51
C MET A 224 3.78 13.57 10.89
N MET A 225 5.00 13.85 10.45
CA MET A 225 5.38 15.11 9.81
C MET A 225 4.97 15.18 8.32
N MET A 226 4.60 14.06 7.71
CA MET A 226 4.29 14.00 6.29
C MET A 226 2.93 14.63 5.97
N PRO A 227 2.84 15.52 4.97
CA PRO A 227 1.57 16.07 4.53
C PRO A 227 0.64 14.99 4.00
N ILE A 228 -0.65 15.17 4.28
CA ILE A 228 -1.70 14.30 3.76
C ILE A 228 -2.06 14.77 2.36
N LYS A 229 -2.17 13.83 1.42
CA LYS A 229 -2.68 14.09 0.08
C LYS A 229 -4.11 14.63 0.17
N LYS A 230 -4.31 15.87 -0.27
CA LYS A 230 -5.64 16.47 -0.39
C LYS A 230 -6.27 15.98 -1.68
N TYR A 231 -7.40 15.30 -1.55
CA TYR A 231 -8.20 14.89 -2.71
C TYR A 231 -9.19 15.99 -3.06
N SER A 232 -9.47 16.18 -4.34
CA SER A 232 -10.62 16.98 -4.75
C SER A 232 -11.91 16.28 -4.29
N VAL A 233 -13.00 17.02 -4.12
CA VAL A 233 -14.31 16.44 -3.77
C VAL A 233 -14.70 15.31 -4.72
N GLY A 234 -14.42 15.47 -6.03
CA GLY A 234 -14.67 14.45 -7.04
C GLY A 234 -13.85 13.18 -6.82
N ASP A 235 -12.59 13.30 -6.43
CA ASP A 235 -11.72 12.14 -6.15
C ASP A 235 -12.13 11.43 -4.86
N SER A 236 -12.54 12.18 -3.83
CA SER A 236 -13.09 11.61 -2.61
C SER A 236 -14.36 10.80 -2.87
N ILE A 237 -15.26 11.28 -3.74
CA ILE A 237 -16.47 10.55 -4.13
C ILE A 237 -16.09 9.26 -4.87
N LYS A 238 -15.20 9.32 -5.86
CA LYS A 238 -14.75 8.12 -6.59
C LYS A 238 -14.15 7.07 -5.65
N LYS A 239 -13.32 7.51 -4.70
CA LYS A 239 -12.69 6.64 -3.69
C LYS A 239 -13.73 6.00 -2.77
N HIS A 240 -14.73 6.77 -2.34
CA HIS A 240 -15.81 6.27 -1.49
C HIS A 240 -16.71 5.27 -2.23
N VAL A 241 -17.10 5.56 -3.48
CA VAL A 241 -17.88 4.64 -4.31
C VAL A 241 -17.14 3.33 -4.52
N PHE A 242 -15.85 3.39 -4.84
CA PHE A 242 -15.00 2.20 -4.98
C PHE A 242 -14.96 1.35 -3.69
N ARG A 243 -14.87 1.99 -2.52
CA ARG A 243 -14.89 1.31 -1.21
C ARG A 243 -16.22 0.65 -0.90
N SER A 244 -17.33 1.36 -1.12
CA SER A 244 -18.66 0.81 -0.88
C SER A 244 -18.91 -0.40 -1.77
N ALA A 245 -18.51 -0.32 -3.04
CA ALA A 245 -18.58 -1.46 -3.95
C ALA A 245 -17.71 -2.63 -3.49
N THR A 246 -16.43 -2.40 -3.20
CA THR A 246 -15.51 -3.47 -2.75
C THR A 246 -15.94 -4.08 -1.42
N GLY A 247 -16.47 -3.30 -0.48
CA GLY A 247 -17.00 -3.78 0.79
C GLY A 247 -18.24 -4.65 0.63
N ILE A 248 -19.16 -4.27 -0.27
CA ILE A 248 -20.34 -5.09 -0.59
C ILE A 248 -19.91 -6.40 -1.25
N ILE A 249 -19.01 -6.33 -2.23
CA ILE A 249 -18.45 -7.50 -2.91
C ILE A 249 -17.76 -8.46 -1.93
N LYS A 250 -16.89 -7.94 -1.05
CA LYS A 250 -16.22 -8.74 -0.01
C LYS A 250 -17.21 -9.47 0.93
N ARG A 251 -18.44 -8.97 1.11
CA ARG A 251 -19.50 -9.63 1.90
C ARG A 251 -20.26 -10.72 1.12
N PHE A 252 -20.39 -10.59 -0.20
CA PHE A 252 -21.04 -11.59 -1.05
C PHE A 252 -20.12 -12.77 -1.43
N LEU A 253 -18.81 -12.61 -1.23
CA LEU A 253 -17.80 -13.63 -1.51
C LEU A 253 -17.39 -14.48 -0.30
N ARG A 254 -17.98 -14.24 0.89
CA ARG A 254 -17.86 -15.10 2.07
C ARG A 254 -19.09 -15.99 2.18
#